data_AF-R9RD24-F1
#
_entry.id   AF-R9RD24-F1
#
_cell.length_a   1.000
_cell.length_b   1.000
_cell.length_c   1.000
_cell.angle_alpha   90.00
_cell.angle_beta   90.00
_cell.angle_gamma   90.00
#
_symmetry.space_group_name_H-M   'P 1'
#
loop_
_entity.id
_entity.type
_entity.pdbx_description
1 polymer ?
#
loop_
_entity_poly.entity_id
_entity_poly.type
_entity_poly.pdbx_seq_one_letter_code
_entity_poly.pdbx_strand_id
1 'polypeptide(L)'
;MLKNKLNYEIKFIDKITLKNEIIDKNNFFEIGYCKELEIYMMFVFIFWIAGYYRYYKINEEDYNLYKDNPQLFYKKYENEIKQNNDGYTENFIGSQALRDYDGAKNFQNSYPTRDNIVNPFQHYVYINGILFARIVWEIGEFFIPPFQEIIIKDKTSEFPLRKLCKIKTDLLGNPICYYFPINNKSKNVEDLK
;
A
#
# COMPACT_ATOMS: atom_id res chain seq x y z
N MET A 1 -22.95 21.63 13.47
CA MET A 1 -21.81 21.30 12.58
C MET A 1 -21.88 19.82 12.23
N LEU A 2 -22.32 19.49 11.00
CA LEU A 2 -22.32 18.11 10.51
C LEU A 2 -20.86 17.64 10.38
N LYS A 3 -20.45 16.70 11.24
CA LYS A 3 -19.23 15.93 11.01
C LYS A 3 -19.53 15.01 9.83
N ASN A 4 -18.96 15.30 8.66
CA ASN A 4 -18.95 14.37 7.54
C ASN A 4 -18.39 13.04 8.04
N LYS A 5 -19.28 12.06 8.17
CA LYS A 5 -18.94 10.69 8.51
C LYS A 5 -18.38 10.11 7.20
N LEU A 6 -17.07 10.27 7.00
CA LEU A 6 -16.37 9.57 5.92
C LEU A 6 -16.52 8.08 6.21
N ASN A 7 -17.45 7.43 5.48
CA ASN A 7 -17.59 5.99 5.48
C ASN A 7 -16.48 5.47 4.56
N TYR A 8 -15.41 4.95 5.17
CA TYR A 8 -14.33 4.29 4.46
C TYR A 8 -14.74 2.84 4.19
N GLU A 9 -14.58 2.38 2.95
CA GLU A 9 -14.74 0.97 2.63
C GLU A 9 -13.49 0.24 3.14
N ILE A 10 -13.68 -0.75 4.01
CA ILE A 10 -12.59 -1.55 4.59
C ILE A 10 -12.79 -2.98 4.14
N LYS A 11 -11.83 -3.52 3.39
CA LYS A 11 -11.78 -4.92 2.99
C LYS A 11 -10.54 -5.58 3.56
N PHE A 12 -10.72 -6.72 4.21
CA PHE A 12 -9.61 -7.60 4.64
C PHE A 12 -9.20 -8.47 3.45
N ILE A 13 -7.92 -8.47 3.13
CA ILE A 13 -7.40 -9.12 1.93
C ILE A 13 -6.38 -10.18 2.34
N ASP A 14 -6.76 -11.45 2.15
CA ASP A 14 -5.87 -12.58 2.43
C ASP A 14 -4.81 -12.74 1.34
N LYS A 15 -5.23 -12.60 0.07
CA LYS A 15 -4.37 -12.75 -1.10
C LYS A 15 -4.83 -11.82 -2.22
N ILE A 16 -3.87 -11.25 -2.94
CA ILE A 16 -4.12 -10.47 -4.16
C ILE A 16 -3.71 -11.36 -5.33
N THR A 17 -4.64 -11.60 -6.25
CA THR A 17 -4.39 -12.40 -7.46
C THR A 17 -4.83 -11.67 -8.71
N LEU A 18 -4.14 -11.90 -9.82
CA LEU A 18 -4.52 -11.35 -11.12
C LEU A 18 -5.31 -12.38 -11.94
N LYS A 19 -6.34 -11.90 -12.63
CA LYS A 19 -7.05 -12.61 -13.69
C LYS A 19 -6.64 -12.04 -15.04
N ASN A 20 -6.61 -12.92 -16.04
CA ASN A 20 -6.17 -12.59 -17.40
C ASN A 20 -4.78 -11.94 -17.41
N GLU A 21 -3.88 -12.51 -16.61
CA GLU A 21 -2.56 -11.93 -16.39
C GLU A 21 -1.72 -11.95 -17.67
N ILE A 22 -0.96 -10.87 -17.85
CA ILE A 22 0.09 -10.79 -18.85
C ILE A 22 1.39 -10.57 -18.10
N ILE A 23 2.36 -11.45 -18.34
CA ILE A 23 3.64 -11.45 -17.63
C ILE A 23 4.74 -10.97 -18.58
N ASP A 24 5.39 -9.87 -18.21
CA ASP A 24 6.62 -9.42 -18.85
C ASP A 24 7.83 -9.81 -18.00
N LYS A 25 8.47 -10.92 -18.40
CA LYS A 25 9.66 -11.44 -17.70
C LYS A 25 10.90 -10.58 -17.90
N ASN A 26 10.98 -9.83 -19.00
CA ASN A 26 12.15 -9.01 -19.31
C ASN A 26 12.17 -7.74 -18.44
N ASN A 27 10.98 -7.21 -18.15
CA ASN A 27 10.80 -6.02 -17.31
C ASN A 27 10.32 -6.35 -15.89
N PHE A 28 10.23 -7.63 -15.53
CA PHE A 28 9.89 -8.14 -14.20
C PHE A 28 8.56 -7.62 -13.63
N PHE A 29 7.52 -7.56 -14.46
CA PHE A 29 6.20 -7.19 -14.00
C PHE A 29 5.10 -8.06 -14.61
N GLU A 30 3.93 -8.04 -13.97
CA GLU A 30 2.71 -8.66 -14.44
C GLU A 30 1.55 -7.67 -14.34
N ILE A 31 0.62 -7.70 -15.30
CA ILE A 31 -0.58 -6.87 -15.31
C ILE A 31 -1.83 -7.73 -15.44
N GLY A 32 -2.93 -7.30 -14.83
CA GLY A 32 -4.20 -8.01 -14.94
C GLY A 32 -5.28 -7.40 -14.09
N TYR A 33 -6.44 -8.05 -14.05
CA TYR A 33 -7.56 -7.62 -13.22
C TYR A 33 -7.55 -8.33 -11.87
N CYS A 34 -7.48 -7.59 -10.77
CA CYS A 34 -7.61 -8.13 -9.43
C CYS A 34 -9.09 -8.15 -9.03
N LYS A 35 -9.64 -9.36 -8.84
CA LYS A 35 -11.06 -9.54 -8.51
C LYS A 35 -11.37 -9.08 -7.08
N GLU A 36 -10.45 -9.30 -6.16
CA GLU A 36 -10.62 -8.98 -4.74
C GLU A 36 -10.71 -7.46 -4.52
N LEU A 37 -10.01 -6.68 -5.35
CA LEU A 37 -9.97 -5.21 -5.29
C LEU A 37 -10.81 -4.54 -6.37
N GLU A 38 -11.36 -5.31 -7.31
CA GLU A 38 -12.16 -4.86 -8.45
C GLU A 38 -11.46 -3.81 -9.33
N ILE A 39 -10.13 -3.89 -9.44
CA ILE A 39 -9.31 -2.94 -10.21
C ILE A 39 -8.29 -3.67 -11.10
N TYR A 40 -7.86 -3.01 -12.18
CA TYR A 40 -6.67 -3.42 -12.90
C TYR A 40 -5.41 -3.03 -12.11
N MET A 41 -4.43 -3.92 -12.11
CA MET A 41 -3.20 -3.74 -11.35
C MET A 41 -1.99 -4.16 -12.16
N MET A 42 -0.86 -3.54 -11.81
CA MET A 42 0.47 -3.96 -12.21
C MET A 42 1.23 -4.40 -10.96
N PHE A 43 1.79 -5.61 -10.96
CA PHE A 43 2.70 -6.07 -9.91
C PHE A 43 4.11 -6.03 -10.47
N VAL A 44 5.01 -5.30 -9.81
CA VAL A 44 6.43 -5.23 -10.18
C VAL A 44 7.23 -6.04 -9.17
N PHE A 45 8.00 -7.01 -9.66
CA PHE A 45 8.84 -7.88 -8.83
C PHE A 45 10.17 -7.21 -8.50
N ILE A 46 10.45 -7.03 -7.21
CA ILE A 46 11.66 -6.39 -6.69
C ILE A 46 12.66 -7.46 -6.26
N PHE A 47 13.63 -7.78 -7.14
CA PHE A 47 14.55 -8.90 -6.91
C PHE A 47 15.79 -8.53 -6.07
N TRP A 48 16.22 -7.26 -6.05
CA TRP A 48 17.53 -6.87 -5.53
C TRP A 48 17.66 -6.83 -4.00
N ILE A 49 16.54 -6.87 -3.26
CA ILE A 49 16.53 -6.81 -1.78
C ILE A 49 16.08 -8.13 -1.12
N ALA A 50 15.01 -8.74 -1.63
CA ALA A 50 14.40 -9.93 -1.00
C ALA A 50 13.39 -10.69 -1.88
N GLY A 51 13.13 -10.27 -3.12
CA GLY A 51 12.14 -10.90 -3.99
C GLY A 51 10.72 -10.72 -3.46
N TYR A 52 10.08 -9.59 -3.78
CA TYR A 52 8.71 -9.32 -3.38
C TYR A 52 8.01 -8.43 -4.42
N TYR A 53 6.69 -8.39 -4.42
CA TYR A 53 5.93 -7.54 -5.33
C TYR A 53 5.55 -6.18 -4.71
N ARG A 54 5.75 -5.13 -5.51
CA ARG A 54 5.06 -3.84 -5.36
C ARG A 54 3.81 -3.82 -6.22
N TYR A 55 2.77 -3.19 -5.72
CA TYR A 55 1.44 -3.16 -6.33
C TYR A 55 1.09 -1.75 -6.78
N TYR A 56 0.74 -1.63 -8.05
CA TYR A 56 0.36 -0.37 -8.68
C TYR A 56 -1.04 -0.47 -9.26
N LYS A 57 -1.82 0.59 -9.07
CA LYS A 57 -3.10 0.76 -9.74
C LYS A 57 -2.86 1.17 -11.18
N ILE A 58 -3.51 0.46 -12.11
CA ILE A 58 -3.63 0.87 -13.51
C ILE A 58 -5.12 0.84 -13.89
N ASN A 59 -5.49 1.25 -15.09
CA ASN A 59 -6.85 1.12 -15.59
C ASN A 59 -6.94 0.13 -16.78
N GLU A 60 -8.16 -0.10 -17.28
CA GLU A 60 -8.37 -1.00 -18.42
C GLU A 60 -7.71 -0.50 -19.71
N GLU A 61 -7.69 0.83 -19.92
CA GLU A 61 -7.01 1.44 -21.06
C GLU A 61 -5.50 1.17 -21.01
N ASP A 62 -4.89 1.19 -19.83
CA ASP A 62 -3.46 0.88 -19.62
C ASP A 62 -3.17 -0.59 -19.89
N TYR A 63 -4.06 -1.48 -19.44
CA TYR A 63 -3.95 -2.90 -19.72
C TYR A 63 -4.04 -3.20 -21.22
N ASN A 64 -4.93 -2.53 -21.94
CA ASN A 64 -5.02 -2.64 -23.39
C ASN A 64 -3.86 -1.92 -24.11
N LEU A 65 -3.36 -0.81 -23.57
CA LEU A 65 -2.18 -0.10 -24.10
C LEU A 65 -0.95 -1.01 -24.12
N TYR A 66 -0.75 -1.85 -23.10
CA TYR A 66 0.33 -2.83 -23.13
C TYR A 66 0.18 -3.83 -24.27
N LYS A 67 -1.03 -4.29 -24.59
CA LYS A 67 -1.29 -5.23 -25.70
C LYS A 67 -1.04 -4.58 -27.06
N ASP A 68 -1.50 -3.35 -27.23
CA ASP A 68 -1.50 -2.65 -28.51
C ASP A 68 -0.15 -1.99 -28.79
N ASN A 69 0.48 -1.41 -27.75
CA ASN A 69 1.75 -0.70 -27.85
C ASN A 69 2.57 -0.75 -26.53
N PRO A 70 3.32 -1.85 -26.30
CA PRO A 70 4.14 -2.02 -25.10
C PRO A 70 5.13 -0.88 -24.86
N GLN A 71 5.68 -0.27 -25.91
CA GLN A 71 6.68 0.80 -25.77
C GLN A 71 6.11 2.07 -25.13
N LEU A 72 4.87 2.43 -25.47
CA LEU A 72 4.18 3.54 -24.82
C LEU A 72 3.85 3.20 -23.36
N PHE A 73 3.48 1.95 -23.08
CA PHE A 73 3.26 1.48 -21.71
C PHE A 73 4.53 1.60 -20.87
N TYR A 74 5.68 1.09 -21.37
CA TYR A 74 6.96 1.19 -20.66
C TYR A 74 7.36 2.63 -20.37
N LYS A 75 7.12 3.54 -21.31
CA LYS A 75 7.39 4.97 -21.11
C LYS A 75 6.47 5.58 -20.04
N LYS A 76 5.20 5.18 -20.02
CA LYS A 76 4.22 5.69 -19.04
C LYS A 76 4.55 5.22 -17.62
N TYR A 77 4.97 3.97 -17.46
CA TYR A 77 5.24 3.32 -16.17
C TYR A 77 6.75 3.14 -15.89
N GLU A 78 7.58 3.99 -16.49
CA GLU A 78 9.03 3.84 -16.45
C GLU A 78 9.57 3.85 -15.01
N ASN A 79 9.00 4.69 -14.15
CA ASN A 79 9.42 4.83 -12.76
C ASN A 79 9.05 3.60 -11.92
N GLU A 80 7.84 3.06 -12.12
CA GLU A 80 7.39 1.84 -11.47
C GLU A 80 8.22 0.61 -11.90
N ILE A 81 8.57 0.51 -13.19
CA ILE A 81 9.29 -0.63 -13.77
C ILE A 81 10.78 -0.63 -13.42
N LYS A 82 11.43 0.52 -13.22
CA LYS A 82 12.88 0.62 -12.92
C LYS A 82 13.32 -0.01 -11.59
N GLN A 83 12.39 -0.51 -10.77
CA GLN A 83 12.65 -1.18 -9.48
C GLN A 83 13.52 -0.39 -8.48
N ASN A 84 13.62 0.93 -8.66
CA ASN A 84 14.41 1.81 -7.79
C ASN A 84 13.48 2.54 -6.78
N ASN A 85 13.99 3.58 -6.12
CA ASN A 85 13.21 4.38 -5.17
C ASN A 85 12.27 5.38 -5.85
N ASP A 86 12.30 5.52 -7.17
CA ASP A 86 11.37 6.39 -7.90
C ASP A 86 10.02 5.70 -8.13
N GLY A 87 9.94 4.40 -7.85
CA GLY A 87 8.74 3.57 -7.99
C GLY A 87 7.69 3.76 -6.89
N TYR A 88 7.73 4.83 -6.09
CA TYR A 88 6.72 5.13 -5.06
C TYR A 88 5.68 6.17 -5.55
N THR A 89 5.31 6.08 -6.82
CA THR A 89 4.46 7.04 -7.54
C THR A 89 3.03 7.14 -7.00
N GLU A 90 2.22 8.05 -7.53
CA GLU A 90 0.78 8.14 -7.26
C GLU A 90 0.00 6.82 -7.53
N ASN A 91 0.54 5.95 -8.38
CA ASN A 91 -0.06 4.66 -8.69
C ASN A 91 0.29 3.59 -7.66
N PHE A 92 1.31 3.80 -6.83
CA PHE A 92 1.73 2.83 -5.82
C PHE A 92 0.68 2.71 -4.71
N ILE A 93 0.07 1.53 -4.60
CA ILE A 93 -1.02 1.29 -3.64
C ILE A 93 -0.66 0.33 -2.51
N GLY A 94 0.49 -0.33 -2.56
CA GLY A 94 0.92 -1.26 -1.52
C GLY A 94 2.03 -2.21 -1.97
N SER A 95 2.52 -3.02 -1.05
CA SER A 95 3.62 -3.96 -1.30
C SER A 95 3.53 -5.14 -0.36
N GLN A 96 4.14 -6.27 -0.73
CA GLN A 96 4.31 -7.42 0.16
C GLN A 96 5.34 -7.19 1.27
N ALA A 97 6.08 -6.08 1.23
CA ALA A 97 7.14 -5.79 2.18
C ALA A 97 6.86 -4.50 2.96
N LEU A 98 6.85 -4.58 4.29
CA LEU A 98 6.64 -3.43 5.20
C LEU A 98 7.67 -2.30 5.04
N ARG A 99 8.81 -2.55 4.41
CA ARG A 99 9.82 -1.50 4.15
C ARG A 99 9.35 -0.44 3.16
N ASP A 100 8.35 -0.77 2.33
CA ASP A 100 7.76 0.19 1.38
C ASP A 100 6.57 0.93 2.03
N TYR A 101 6.41 0.85 3.35
CA TYR A 101 5.37 1.52 4.12
C TYR A 101 5.95 2.67 4.94
N ASP A 102 5.09 3.62 5.30
CA ASP A 102 5.46 4.87 5.96
C ASP A 102 5.79 4.68 7.46
N GLY A 103 6.95 4.07 7.73
CA GLY A 103 7.48 3.84 9.07
C GLY A 103 9.00 3.69 9.11
N ALA A 104 9.57 3.90 10.29
CA ALA A 104 10.98 3.65 10.55
C ALA A 104 11.34 2.19 10.29
N LYS A 105 12.62 1.90 10.05
CA LYS A 105 13.08 0.53 9.88
C LYS A 105 12.65 -0.32 11.08
N ASN A 106 11.97 -1.43 10.81
CA ASN A 106 11.39 -2.33 11.81
C ASN A 106 10.34 -1.69 12.74
N PHE A 107 9.63 -0.65 12.29
CA PHE A 107 8.61 0.05 13.08
C PHE A 107 7.57 -0.91 13.69
N GLN A 108 7.28 -2.04 13.04
CA GLN A 108 6.32 -3.01 13.55
C GLN A 108 6.69 -3.54 14.94
N ASN A 109 7.98 -3.50 15.32
CA ASN A 109 8.48 -3.96 16.63
C ASN A 109 8.67 -2.82 17.63
N SER A 110 8.15 -1.61 17.37
CA SER A 110 8.33 -0.45 18.26
C SER A 110 7.56 -0.54 19.58
N TYR A 111 6.54 -1.41 19.67
CA TYR A 111 5.78 -1.66 20.89
C TYR A 111 5.52 -3.16 21.06
N PRO A 112 5.29 -3.63 22.30
CA PRO A 112 4.82 -4.99 22.55
C PRO A 112 3.53 -5.31 21.80
N THR A 113 3.36 -6.57 21.44
CA THR A 113 2.13 -7.07 20.82
C THR A 113 1.02 -7.26 21.85
N ARG A 114 -0.24 -7.19 21.39
CA ARG A 114 -1.43 -7.46 22.23
C ARG A 114 -1.78 -8.95 22.19
N ASP A 115 -2.44 -9.46 23.24
CA ASP A 115 -3.16 -10.75 23.22
C ASP A 115 -2.34 -11.96 22.70
N ASN A 116 -1.08 -12.11 23.12
CA ASN A 116 -0.18 -13.20 22.68
C ASN A 116 0.09 -13.27 21.17
N ILE A 117 -0.17 -12.20 20.42
CA ILE A 117 0.18 -12.12 19.01
C ILE A 117 1.71 -12.18 18.87
N VAL A 118 2.23 -13.11 18.06
CA VAL A 118 3.68 -13.26 17.83
C VAL A 118 4.21 -12.21 16.85
N ASN A 119 3.46 -11.93 15.77
CA ASN A 119 3.86 -10.96 14.75
C ASN A 119 2.95 -9.72 14.83
N PRO A 120 3.49 -8.53 15.17
CA PRO A 120 2.70 -7.29 15.19
C PRO A 120 1.98 -7.01 13.86
N PHE A 121 2.58 -7.40 12.73
CA PHE A 121 1.91 -7.35 11.44
C PHE A 121 0.93 -8.51 11.30
N GLN A 122 -0.33 -8.18 11.01
CA GLN A 122 -1.42 -9.16 10.97
C GLN A 122 -1.87 -9.49 9.54
N HIS A 123 -1.93 -8.49 8.66
CA HIS A 123 -2.26 -8.60 7.23
C HIS A 123 -2.35 -7.19 6.60
N TYR A 124 -2.61 -7.12 5.30
CA TYR A 124 -2.96 -5.87 4.63
C TYR A 124 -4.47 -5.64 4.64
N VAL A 125 -4.86 -4.36 4.71
CA VAL A 125 -6.26 -3.93 4.71
C VAL A 125 -6.45 -2.92 3.61
N TYR A 126 -7.41 -3.16 2.74
CA TYR A 126 -7.73 -2.27 1.64
C TYR A 126 -8.70 -1.20 2.11
N ILE A 127 -8.27 0.06 2.05
CA ILE A 127 -9.05 1.22 2.47
C ILE A 127 -9.01 2.23 1.33
N ASN A 128 -10.18 2.52 0.74
CA ASN A 128 -10.34 3.52 -0.32
C ASN A 128 -9.29 3.45 -1.45
N GLY A 129 -8.99 2.27 -1.96
CA GLY A 129 -8.05 2.14 -3.07
C GLY A 129 -6.62 1.80 -2.67
N ILE A 130 -6.29 1.79 -1.37
CA ILE A 130 -4.92 1.66 -0.87
C ILE A 130 -4.80 0.49 0.11
N LEU A 131 -3.73 -0.29 0.00
CA LEU A 131 -3.42 -1.40 0.89
C LEU A 131 -2.60 -0.91 2.08
N PHE A 132 -3.25 -0.71 3.21
CA PHE A 132 -2.60 -0.35 4.47
C PHE A 132 -2.04 -1.58 5.17
N ALA A 133 -0.86 -1.46 5.77
CA ALA A 133 -0.34 -2.49 6.67
C ALA A 133 -1.03 -2.39 8.02
N ARG A 134 -1.64 -3.49 8.49
CA ARG A 134 -2.28 -3.55 9.80
C ARG A 134 -1.29 -4.04 10.85
N ILE A 135 -0.95 -3.14 11.76
CA ILE A 135 -0.10 -3.43 12.92
C ILE A 135 -0.93 -3.42 14.19
N VAL A 136 -0.76 -4.46 15.01
CA VAL A 136 -1.42 -4.60 16.31
C VAL A 136 -0.36 -4.58 17.40
N TRP A 137 -0.41 -3.51 18.20
CA TRP A 137 0.35 -3.35 19.42
C TRP A 137 -0.57 -3.41 20.64
N GLU A 138 0.00 -3.56 21.84
CA GLU A 138 -0.76 -3.49 23.10
C GLU A 138 -1.58 -2.18 23.20
N ILE A 139 -1.01 -1.09 22.68
CA ILE A 139 -1.59 0.25 22.71
C ILE A 139 -2.68 0.47 21.65
N GLY A 140 -2.92 -0.50 20.78
CA GLY A 140 -3.98 -0.42 19.78
C GLY A 140 -3.62 -0.99 18.42
N GLU A 141 -4.54 -0.79 17.48
CA GLU A 141 -4.45 -1.20 16.09
C GLU A 141 -4.18 0.02 15.20
N PHE A 142 -3.20 -0.11 14.31
CA PHE A 142 -2.71 0.96 13.46
C PHE A 142 -2.68 0.51 12.00
N PHE A 143 -3.14 1.39 11.10
CA PHE A 143 -3.16 1.15 9.66
C PHE A 143 -2.15 2.07 9.00
N ILE A 144 -1.03 1.52 8.53
CA ILE A 144 0.10 2.28 8.03
C ILE A 144 -0.02 2.37 6.50
N PRO A 145 0.02 3.56 5.88
CA PRO A 145 -0.05 3.68 4.44
C PRO A 145 1.26 3.19 3.78
N PRO A 146 1.22 2.79 2.50
CA PRO A 146 2.42 2.70 1.69
C PRO A 146 3.13 4.05 1.64
N PHE A 147 4.45 4.03 1.50
CA PHE A 147 5.25 5.22 1.24
C PHE A 147 4.96 5.67 -0.20
N GLN A 148 4.29 6.80 -0.36
CA GLN A 148 3.96 7.39 -1.66
C GLN A 148 4.57 8.79 -1.75
N GLU A 149 5.35 9.02 -2.80
CA GLU A 149 6.08 10.27 -3.08
C GLU A 149 5.83 10.70 -4.52
N ILE A 150 5.27 11.90 -4.67
CA ILE A 150 5.01 12.53 -5.98
C ILE A 150 5.99 13.68 -6.15
N ILE A 151 6.83 13.61 -7.19
CA ILE A 151 7.76 14.69 -7.54
C ILE A 151 6.99 15.73 -8.36
N ILE A 152 6.83 16.93 -7.81
CA ILE A 152 6.23 18.09 -8.47
C ILE A 152 7.35 18.89 -9.18
N LYS A 153 6.95 19.90 -9.97
CA LYS A 153 7.86 20.89 -10.57
C LYS A 153 8.87 21.42 -9.52
N ASP A 154 10.10 21.62 -9.97
CA ASP A 154 11.24 22.09 -9.18
C ASP A 154 11.76 21.12 -8.10
N LYS A 155 11.56 19.81 -8.28
CA LYS A 155 12.04 18.74 -7.37
C LYS A 155 11.46 18.83 -5.95
N THR A 156 10.31 19.47 -5.81
CA THR A 156 9.56 19.44 -4.56
C THR A 156 8.74 18.15 -4.50
N SER A 157 8.81 17.44 -3.37
CA SER A 157 8.07 16.19 -3.19
C SER A 157 6.79 16.41 -2.38
N GLU A 158 5.71 15.75 -2.78
CA GLU A 158 4.48 15.63 -2.02
C GLU A 158 4.24 14.19 -1.56
N PHE A 159 3.76 14.04 -0.33
CA PHE A 159 3.40 12.75 0.27
C PHE A 159 1.88 12.69 0.48
N PRO A 160 1.10 12.38 -0.56
CA PRO A 160 -0.36 12.50 -0.54
C PRO A 160 -1.01 11.66 0.57
N LEU A 161 -0.54 10.43 0.82
CA LEU A 161 -1.12 9.56 1.86
C LEU A 161 -0.82 10.05 3.27
N ARG A 162 0.32 10.71 3.50
CA ARG A 162 0.65 11.30 4.80
C ARG A 162 -0.31 12.43 5.18
N LYS A 163 -0.88 13.15 4.20
CA LYS A 163 -1.89 14.20 4.43
C LYS A 163 -3.17 13.66 5.07
N LEU A 164 -3.45 12.38 4.90
CA LEU A 164 -4.62 11.69 5.47
C LEU A 164 -4.32 11.04 6.82
N CYS A 165 -3.07 11.08 7.27
CA CYS A 165 -2.58 10.30 8.41
C CYS A 165 -2.21 11.18 9.60
N LYS A 166 -2.07 10.53 10.75
CA LYS A 166 -1.43 11.08 11.95
C LYS A 166 -0.06 10.45 12.13
N ILE A 167 0.83 11.16 12.82
CA ILE A 167 2.13 10.62 13.19
C ILE A 167 2.05 9.91 14.54
N LYS A 168 2.61 8.71 14.64
CA LYS A 168 2.83 8.00 15.90
C LYS A 168 4.27 8.18 16.31
N THR A 169 4.49 8.59 17.56
CA THR A 169 5.82 8.74 18.14
C THR A 169 6.11 7.69 19.22
N ASP A 170 7.39 7.52 19.54
CA ASP A 170 7.84 6.83 20.75
C ASP A 170 7.63 7.70 22.01
N LEU A 171 8.06 7.19 23.16
CA LEU A 171 7.98 7.88 24.46
C LEU A 171 8.86 9.15 24.54
N LEU A 172 9.86 9.26 23.67
CA LEU A 172 10.77 10.40 23.59
C LEU A 172 10.30 11.44 22.56
N GLY A 173 9.20 11.17 21.86
CA GLY A 173 8.64 12.04 20.83
C GLY A 173 9.24 11.82 19.44
N ASN A 174 10.08 10.81 19.23
CA ASN A 174 10.62 10.50 17.90
C ASN A 174 9.54 9.84 17.03
N PRO A 175 9.42 10.22 15.75
CA PRO A 175 8.43 9.62 14.86
C PRO A 175 8.76 8.16 14.54
N ILE A 176 7.75 7.30 14.70
CA ILE A 176 7.80 5.86 14.38
C ILE A 176 7.19 5.59 13.01
N CYS A 177 5.96 6.05 12.78
CA CYS A 177 5.22 5.81 11.54
C CYS A 177 4.08 6.80 11.36
N TYR A 178 3.61 6.95 10.13
CA TYR A 178 2.31 7.55 9.85
C TYR A 178 1.23 6.48 9.93
N TYR A 179 0.06 6.82 10.45
CA TYR A 179 -1.07 5.90 10.49
C TYR A 179 -2.38 6.60 10.13
N PHE A 180 -3.24 5.87 9.45
CA PHE A 180 -4.56 6.31 9.08
C PHE A 180 -5.52 6.20 10.28
N PRO A 181 -6.12 7.31 10.73
CA PRO A 181 -6.98 7.29 11.91
C PRO A 181 -8.38 6.77 11.55
N ILE A 182 -8.61 5.47 11.72
CA ILE A 182 -9.97 4.92 11.66
C ILE A 182 -10.68 5.24 12.97
N ASN A 183 -11.81 5.95 12.89
CA ASN A 183 -12.69 6.10 14.04
C ASN A 183 -13.31 4.72 14.35
N ASN A 184 -12.84 4.05 15.41
CA ASN A 184 -13.32 2.74 15.89
C ASN A 184 -14.83 2.63 16.19
N LYS A 185 -15.64 3.67 15.95
CA LYS A 185 -17.09 3.65 16.16
C LYS A 185 -17.88 2.86 15.09
N SER A 186 -17.22 2.24 14.11
CA SER A 186 -17.88 1.42 13.08
C SER A 186 -17.58 -0.08 13.17
N LYS A 187 -16.94 -0.58 14.24
CA LYS A 187 -16.83 -2.02 14.43
C LYS A 187 -17.95 -2.51 15.36
N ASN A 188 -19.02 -3.07 14.78
CA ASN A 188 -19.64 -4.23 15.40
C ASN A 188 -18.59 -5.35 15.30
N VAL A 189 -17.83 -5.55 16.38
CA VAL A 189 -16.80 -6.59 16.50
C VAL A 189 -17.46 -7.99 16.69
N GLU A 190 -18.78 -8.10 16.62
CA GLU A 190 -19.52 -9.33 16.92
C GLU A 190 -19.74 -10.26 15.71
N ASP A 191 -19.41 -9.84 14.48
CA ASP A 191 -19.60 -10.69 13.28
C ASP A 191 -18.32 -11.41 12.79
N LEU A 192 -17.31 -11.58 13.64
CA LEU A 192 -16.05 -12.26 13.29
C LEU A 192 -15.77 -13.51 14.16
N LYS A 193 -16.81 -14.31 14.41
CA LYS A 193 -16.64 -15.71 14.84
C LYS A 193 -16.82 -16.67 13.69
#